data_AF-A0A7X1FAW1-F1
#
_entry.id   AF-A0A7X1FAW1-F1
#
_cell.length_a   1.000
_cell.length_b   1.000
_cell.length_c   1.000
_cell.angle_alpha   90.00
_cell.angle_beta   90.00
_cell.angle_gamma   90.00
#
_symmetry.space_group_name_H-M   'P 1'
#
loop_
_entity.id
_entity.type
_entity.pdbx_description
1 polymer ?
#
loop_
_entity_poly.entity_id
_entity_poly.type
_entity_poly.pdbx_seq_one_letter_code
_entity_poly.pdbx_strand_id
1 'polypeptide(L)'
;MPRKLQPPPEEITAKIERFEHTYYFSQDADPRSKAEDEGAIELTGTIVDISKRHRRFLHEPIGITLLYARTFDPARDAPAAERPFFMYMNLSKRGCGCGGYIPSDAFWALPSMLREKAVTHAHFRFQPTQRGSGSLLSIYLAPGDKVEPIS
;
A
#
# COMPACT_ATOMS: atom_id res chain seq x y z
N MET A 1 11.46 -33.07 -4.55
CA MET A 1 10.68 -32.29 -5.54
C MET A 1 11.42 -30.99 -5.80
N PRO A 2 11.69 -30.59 -7.06
CA PRO A 2 12.39 -29.33 -7.32
C PRO A 2 11.48 -28.18 -6.88
N ARG A 3 12.00 -27.33 -5.99
CA ARG A 3 11.37 -26.09 -5.55
C ARG A 3 11.19 -25.21 -6.80
N LYS A 4 9.96 -25.12 -7.33
CA LYS A 4 9.65 -24.20 -8.44
C LYS A 4 10.20 -22.83 -8.04
N LEU A 5 11.12 -22.27 -8.84
CA LEU A 5 11.58 -20.91 -8.64
C LEU A 5 10.33 -20.02 -8.59
N GLN A 6 10.10 -19.35 -7.48
CA GLN A 6 9.06 -18.33 -7.42
C GLN A 6 9.48 -17.25 -8.43
N PRO A 7 8.55 -16.80 -9.29
CA PRO A 7 8.85 -15.72 -10.21
C PRO A 7 9.27 -14.48 -9.42
N PRO A 8 10.21 -13.67 -9.94
CA PRO A 8 10.71 -12.50 -9.24
C PRO A 8 9.56 -11.52 -8.92
N PRO A 9 9.63 -10.77 -7.81
CA PRO A 9 8.69 -9.70 -7.52
C PRO A 9 8.56 -8.71 -8.68
N GLU A 10 7.35 -8.18 -8.84
CA GLU A 10 7.04 -7.11 -9.79
C GLU A 10 6.86 -5.80 -9.03
N GLU A 11 7.01 -4.69 -9.74
CA GLU A 11 7.11 -3.35 -9.17
C GLU A 11 6.26 -2.36 -9.95
N ILE A 12 5.79 -1.33 -9.25
CA ILE A 12 5.00 -0.23 -9.80
C ILE A 12 5.29 1.04 -9.03
N THR A 13 5.43 2.14 -9.77
CA THR A 13 5.58 3.49 -9.23
C THR A 13 4.39 4.33 -9.70
N ALA A 14 3.71 4.95 -8.74
CA ALA A 14 2.60 5.86 -8.98
C ALA A 14 2.95 7.26 -8.49
N LYS A 15 2.63 8.27 -9.30
CA LYS A 15 2.64 9.66 -8.88
C LYS A 15 1.33 9.97 -8.17
N ILE A 16 1.43 10.44 -6.93
CA ILE A 16 0.27 10.78 -6.09
C ILE A 16 -0.29 12.12 -6.56
N GLU A 17 -1.60 12.19 -6.77
CA GLU A 17 -2.30 13.37 -7.25
C GLU A 17 -3.22 13.97 -6.19
N ARG A 18 -3.89 13.10 -5.44
CA ARG A 18 -4.86 13.47 -4.40
C ARG A 18 -4.79 12.50 -3.24
N PHE A 19 -5.21 12.97 -2.08
CA PHE A 19 -5.41 12.13 -0.92
C PHE A 19 -6.64 12.55 -0.12
N GLU A 20 -7.27 11.57 0.50
CA GLU A 20 -8.34 11.72 1.49
C GLU A 20 -7.93 10.97 2.75
N HIS A 21 -8.29 11.52 3.91
CA HIS A 21 -7.99 10.91 5.20
C HIS A 21 -9.28 10.83 6.00
N THR A 22 -9.64 9.61 6.37
CA THR A 22 -10.80 9.30 7.19
C THR A 22 -10.31 8.72 8.50
N TYR A 23 -10.86 9.22 9.61
CA TYR A 23 -10.53 8.74 10.93
C TYR A 23 -11.80 8.59 11.77
N TYR A 24 -11.99 7.41 12.36
CA TYR A 24 -13.10 7.08 13.23
C TYR A 24 -12.57 6.87 14.65
N PHE A 25 -13.03 7.72 15.58
CA PHE A 25 -12.83 7.55 17.01
C PHE A 25 -14.00 6.74 17.57
N SER A 26 -13.72 5.60 18.21
CA SER A 26 -14.75 4.94 19.00
C SER A 26 -14.95 5.74 20.31
N GLN A 27 -16.16 6.23 20.54
CA GLN A 27 -16.51 6.96 21.76
C GLN A 27 -16.94 6.03 22.92
N ASP A 28 -16.92 4.72 22.72
CA ASP A 28 -17.36 3.77 23.73
C ASP A 28 -16.26 3.51 24.77
N ALA A 29 -16.43 4.10 25.95
CA ALA A 29 -15.70 3.78 27.17
C ALA A 29 -16.15 2.44 27.79
N ASP A 30 -16.77 1.54 27.03
CA ASP A 30 -17.09 0.18 27.48
C ASP A 30 -15.85 -0.70 27.27
N PRO A 31 -15.16 -1.17 28.33
CA PRO A 31 -14.02 -2.07 28.20
C PRO A 31 -14.37 -3.43 27.56
N ARG A 32 -15.65 -3.72 27.29
CA ARG A 32 -16.11 -4.88 26.52
C ARG A 32 -16.34 -4.59 25.04
N SER A 33 -16.48 -3.33 24.66
CA SER A 33 -16.55 -2.90 23.26
C SER A 33 -15.13 -2.81 22.71
N LYS A 34 -14.74 -3.80 21.90
CA LYS A 34 -13.51 -3.72 21.09
C LYS A 34 -13.74 -2.90 19.82
N ALA A 35 -14.50 -1.81 19.91
CA ALA A 35 -14.52 -0.83 18.83
C ALA A 35 -13.17 -0.11 18.90
N GLU A 36 -12.22 -0.52 18.06
CA GLU A 36 -10.88 0.06 18.00
C GLU A 36 -10.90 1.29 17.09
N ASP A 37 -10.05 2.30 17.32
CA ASP A 37 -9.99 3.45 16.41
C ASP A 37 -9.48 2.97 15.05
N GLU A 38 -10.22 3.31 14.01
CA GLU A 38 -9.92 2.95 12.63
C GLU A 38 -9.57 4.21 11.84
N GLY A 39 -8.44 4.17 11.15
CA GLY A 39 -7.97 5.25 10.30
C GLY A 39 -7.59 4.73 8.92
N ALA A 40 -7.99 5.46 7.88
CA ALA A 40 -7.66 5.15 6.50
C ALA A 40 -7.19 6.42 5.77
N ILE A 41 -6.08 6.29 5.05
CA ILE A 41 -5.63 7.29 4.07
C ILE A 41 -5.82 6.68 2.70
N GLU A 42 -6.63 7.32 1.88
CA GLU A 42 -6.86 6.96 0.50
C GLU A 42 -6.05 7.89 -0.40
N LEU A 43 -5.21 7.33 -1.27
CA LEU A 43 -4.48 8.08 -2.28
C LEU A 43 -5.03 7.72 -3.65
N THR A 44 -5.14 8.74 -4.51
CA THR A 44 -5.34 8.55 -5.94
C THR A 44 -4.09 9.04 -6.66
N GLY A 45 -3.60 8.22 -7.58
CA GLY A 45 -2.43 8.56 -8.38
C GLY A 45 -2.49 8.00 -9.79
N THR A 46 -1.47 8.32 -10.56
CA THR A 46 -1.28 7.84 -11.93
C THR A 46 -0.03 6.97 -12.00
N ILE A 47 -0.12 5.82 -12.66
CA ILE A 47 1.02 4.91 -12.84
C ILE A 47 2.04 5.55 -13.79
N VAL A 48 3.26 5.80 -13.30
CA VAL A 48 4.33 6.45 -14.07
C VAL A 48 5.45 5.49 -14.45
N ASP A 49 5.58 4.38 -13.73
CA ASP A 49 6.49 3.29 -14.08
C ASP A 49 5.95 1.96 -13.59
N ILE A 50 6.20 0.87 -14.32
CA ILE A 50 5.67 -0.46 -14.00
C ILE A 50 6.47 -1.56 -14.69
N SER A 51 6.60 -2.72 -14.02
CA SER A 51 7.25 -3.90 -14.60
C SER A 51 6.73 -4.25 -15.99
N LYS A 52 7.64 -4.72 -16.87
CA LYS A 52 7.40 -4.94 -18.31
C LYS A 52 6.10 -5.68 -18.65
N ARG A 53 5.76 -6.71 -17.88
CA ARG A 53 4.53 -7.52 -18.06
C ARG A 53 3.24 -6.71 -17.93
N HIS A 54 3.27 -5.61 -17.18
CA HIS A 54 2.11 -4.81 -16.81
C HIS A 54 2.08 -3.44 -17.51
N ARG A 55 2.98 -3.19 -18.49
CA ARG A 55 3.07 -1.92 -19.23
C ARG A 55 1.77 -1.41 -19.85
N ARG A 56 0.80 -2.28 -20.11
CA ARG A 56 -0.55 -1.88 -20.56
C ARG A 56 -1.30 -0.99 -19.57
N PHE A 57 -0.88 -0.93 -18.30
CA PHE A 57 -1.46 -0.10 -17.25
C PHE A 57 -0.64 1.17 -16.99
N LEU A 58 0.39 1.44 -17.81
CA LEU A 58 1.12 2.70 -17.72
C LEU A 58 0.17 3.86 -18.02
N HIS A 59 0.26 4.93 -17.23
CA HIS A 59 -0.62 6.09 -17.25
C HIS A 59 -2.08 5.84 -16.84
N GLU A 60 -2.43 4.63 -16.39
CA GLU A 60 -3.73 4.37 -15.79
C GLU A 60 -3.80 4.91 -14.35
N PRO A 61 -5.00 5.32 -13.88
CA PRO A 61 -5.19 5.70 -12.50
C PRO A 61 -5.08 4.48 -11.57
N ILE A 62 -4.59 4.70 -10.36
CA ILE A 62 -4.48 3.70 -9.30
C ILE A 62 -4.97 4.26 -7.97
N GLY A 63 -5.85 3.50 -7.30
CA GLY A 63 -6.29 3.77 -5.94
C GLY A 63 -5.40 3.06 -4.92
N ILE A 64 -4.97 3.76 -3.87
CA ILE A 64 -4.09 3.22 -2.84
C ILE A 64 -4.77 3.42 -1.48
N THR A 65 -4.99 2.34 -0.74
CA THR A 65 -5.62 2.39 0.58
C THR A 65 -4.62 2.03 1.66
N LEU A 66 -4.30 3.00 2.53
CA LEU A 66 -3.38 2.83 3.64
C LEU A 66 -4.16 2.81 4.95
N LEU A 67 -4.12 1.67 5.64
CA LEU A 67 -4.83 1.49 6.90
C LEU A 67 -3.90 1.69 8.09
N TYR A 68 -4.43 2.29 9.14
CA TYR A 68 -3.76 2.42 10.41
C TYR A 68 -3.55 1.04 11.08
N ALA A 69 -2.32 0.71 11.46
CA ALA A 69 -2.02 -0.42 12.34
C ALA A 69 -1.56 0.06 13.72
N ARG A 70 -2.29 -0.32 14.78
CA ARG A 70 -1.89 -0.09 16.19
C ARG A 70 -0.70 -0.97 16.60
N THR A 71 -0.66 -2.21 16.16
CA THR A 71 0.44 -3.16 16.41
C THR A 71 1.11 -3.53 15.10
N PHE A 72 2.20 -2.83 14.79
CA PHE A 72 3.13 -3.23 13.74
C PHE A 72 4.36 -3.82 14.44
N ASP A 73 4.45 -5.15 14.55
CA ASP A 73 5.63 -5.82 15.09
C ASP A 73 6.50 -6.33 13.92
N PRO A 74 7.54 -5.58 13.51
CA PRO A 74 8.45 -6.00 12.45
C PRO A 74 9.43 -7.11 12.90
N ALA A 75 9.50 -7.43 14.21
CA ALA A 75 10.54 -8.26 14.81
C ALA A 75 10.06 -9.64 15.28
N ARG A 76 8.76 -9.96 15.19
CA ARG A 76 8.24 -11.26 15.64
C ARG A 76 8.01 -12.25 14.51
N ASP A 77 8.61 -13.42 14.67
CA ASP A 77 8.09 -14.72 14.20
C ASP A 77 6.74 -15.04 14.89
N ALA A 78 5.78 -14.11 14.80
CA ALA A 78 4.46 -14.30 15.37
C ALA A 78 3.67 -15.30 14.51
N PRO A 79 2.84 -16.17 15.14
CA PRO A 79 1.93 -17.05 14.43
C PRO A 79 1.02 -16.21 13.51
N ALA A 80 0.58 -16.81 12.40
CA ALA A 80 -0.07 -16.15 11.25
C ALA A 80 -1.28 -15.23 11.56
N ALA A 81 -1.79 -15.23 12.79
CA ALA A 81 -2.89 -14.40 13.28
C ALA A 81 -2.50 -12.95 13.64
N GLU A 82 -1.21 -12.62 13.78
CA GLU A 82 -0.74 -11.25 14.12
C GLU A 82 -0.08 -10.50 12.95
N ARG A 83 -0.14 -11.07 11.74
CA ARG A 83 0.39 -10.41 10.54
C ARG A 83 -0.66 -9.44 10.00
N PRO A 84 -0.28 -8.22 9.56
CA PRO A 84 -1.22 -7.29 8.93
C PRO A 84 -1.91 -8.00 7.75
N PHE A 85 -3.18 -8.35 7.93
CA PHE A 85 -3.92 -9.29 7.08
C PHE A 85 -4.43 -8.64 5.78
N PHE A 86 -4.07 -7.38 5.54
CA PHE A 86 -4.48 -6.60 4.39
C PHE A 86 -3.23 -6.11 3.67
N MET A 87 -2.83 -6.83 2.62
CA MET A 87 -1.79 -6.43 1.67
C MET A 87 -2.17 -6.97 0.30
N TYR A 88 -2.82 -6.15 -0.51
CA TYR A 88 -3.33 -6.58 -1.82
C TYR A 88 -2.82 -5.69 -2.94
N MET A 89 -2.73 -6.29 -4.12
CA MET A 89 -2.49 -5.63 -5.39
C MET A 89 -3.51 -6.14 -6.40
N ASN A 90 -4.15 -5.23 -7.12
CA ASN A 90 -5.07 -5.52 -8.19
C ASN A 90 -4.71 -4.67 -9.42
N LEU A 91 -4.38 -5.33 -10.53
CA LEU A 91 -4.07 -4.75 -11.83
C LEU A 91 -4.99 -5.40 -12.87
N SER A 92 -6.17 -4.80 -13.05
CA SER A 92 -7.22 -5.33 -13.91
C SER A 92 -7.76 -4.26 -14.86
N LYS A 93 -8.42 -4.67 -15.95
CA LYS A 93 -9.10 -3.72 -16.86
C LYS A 93 -10.24 -2.93 -16.20
N ARG A 94 -10.73 -3.40 -15.04
CA ARG A 94 -11.80 -2.73 -14.28
C ARG A 94 -11.27 -1.67 -13.33
N GLY A 95 -9.94 -1.63 -13.12
CA GLY A 95 -9.29 -0.72 -12.21
C GLY A 95 -7.98 -1.29 -11.68
N CYS A 96 -7.08 -0.38 -11.34
CA CYS A 96 -5.85 -0.66 -10.61
C CYS A 96 -6.01 -0.19 -9.17
N GLY A 97 -5.59 -1.01 -8.22
CA GLY A 97 -5.59 -0.59 -6.83
C GLY A 97 -4.76 -1.49 -5.93
N CYS A 98 -4.25 -0.93 -4.86
CA CYS A 98 -3.51 -1.66 -3.85
C CYS A 98 -3.80 -1.09 -2.48
N GLY A 99 -3.41 -1.82 -1.45
CA GLY A 99 -3.53 -1.30 -0.10
C GLY A 99 -2.88 -2.19 0.92
N GLY A 100 -2.61 -1.58 2.05
CA GLY A 100 -2.16 -2.30 3.23
C GLY A 100 -2.00 -1.44 4.46
N TYR A 101 -1.60 -2.11 5.54
CA TYR A 101 -1.37 -1.44 6.81
C TYR A 101 -0.05 -0.67 6.81
N ILE A 102 -0.04 0.50 7.45
CA ILE A 102 1.16 1.30 7.70
C ILE A 102 1.34 1.55 9.20
N PRO A 103 2.60 1.75 9.67
CA PRO A 103 2.88 2.13 11.05
C PRO A 103 2.14 3.40 11.49
N SER A 104 1.83 3.46 12.80
CA SER A 104 1.08 4.57 13.40
C SER A 104 1.73 5.93 13.18
N ASP A 105 3.04 6.03 13.42
CA ASP A 105 3.83 7.24 13.21
C ASP A 105 3.77 7.71 11.74
N ALA A 106 3.94 6.78 10.80
CA ALA A 106 3.82 7.06 9.37
C ALA A 106 2.42 7.53 9.00
N PHE A 107 1.37 6.89 9.54
CA PHE A 107 -0.03 7.26 9.30
C PHE A 107 -0.31 8.71 9.69
N TRP A 108 0.13 9.13 10.88
CA TRP A 108 -0.12 10.49 11.36
C TRP A 108 0.72 11.56 10.68
N ALA A 109 1.94 11.24 10.25
CA ALA A 109 2.82 12.18 9.55
C ALA A 109 2.44 12.38 8.07
N LEU A 110 1.92 11.34 7.41
CA LEU A 110 1.74 11.30 5.96
C LEU A 110 0.86 12.43 5.39
N PRO A 111 -0.30 12.81 6.00
CA PRO A 111 -1.11 13.90 5.47
C PRO A 111 -0.36 15.23 5.35
N SER A 112 0.46 15.57 6.34
CA SER A 112 1.28 16.80 6.31
C SER A 112 2.36 16.70 5.24
N MET A 113 3.06 15.57 5.16
CA MET A 113 4.07 15.32 4.13
C MET A 113 3.51 15.39 2.69
N LEU A 114 2.28 14.94 2.48
CA LEU A 114 1.58 15.03 1.19
C LEU A 114 1.21 16.48 0.85
N ARG A 115 0.68 17.25 1.81
CA ARG A 115 0.36 18.68 1.60
C ARG A 115 1.59 19.51 1.30
N GLU A 116 2.69 19.23 1.98
CA GLU A 116 3.98 19.91 1.81
C GLU A 116 4.76 19.41 0.58
N LYS A 117 4.24 18.42 -0.14
CA LYS A 117 4.91 17.77 -1.28
C LYS A 117 6.25 17.13 -0.93
N ALA A 118 6.48 16.82 0.35
CA ALA A 118 7.61 16.00 0.80
C ALA A 118 7.44 14.53 0.38
N VAL A 119 6.21 14.09 0.11
CA VAL A 119 5.90 12.80 -0.52
C VAL A 119 5.08 13.08 -1.77
N THR A 120 5.52 12.57 -2.92
CA THR A 120 4.85 12.77 -4.21
C THR A 120 4.65 11.47 -4.99
N HIS A 121 5.35 10.40 -4.61
CA HIS A 121 5.29 9.12 -5.30
C HIS A 121 5.13 7.99 -4.29
N ALA A 122 4.44 6.95 -4.74
CA ALA A 122 4.31 5.69 -4.06
C ALA A 122 4.89 4.58 -4.93
N HIS A 123 5.84 3.84 -4.38
CA HIS A 123 6.47 2.69 -5.00
C HIS A 123 6.00 1.42 -4.29
N PHE A 124 5.66 0.41 -5.07
CA PHE A 124 5.08 -0.82 -4.57
C PHE A 124 5.82 -2.01 -5.16
N ARG A 125 6.10 -3.00 -4.32
CA ARG A 125 6.61 -4.31 -4.75
C ARG A 125 5.55 -5.35 -4.44
N PHE A 126 5.27 -6.25 -5.37
CA PHE A 126 4.20 -7.22 -5.26
C PHE A 126 4.57 -8.56 -5.90
N GLN A 127 3.89 -9.62 -5.49
CA GLN A 127 4.02 -10.91 -6.14
C GLN A 127 3.38 -10.86 -7.52
N PRO A 128 3.96 -11.54 -8.53
CA PRO A 128 3.41 -11.57 -9.87
C PRO A 128 1.91 -11.89 -9.90
N THR A 129 1.13 -11.01 -10.50
CA THR A 129 -0.33 -11.12 -10.42
C THR A 129 -0.84 -12.34 -11.17
N GLN A 130 -1.87 -13.01 -10.62
CA GLN A 130 -2.63 -14.07 -11.27
C GLN A 130 -4.06 -13.57 -11.50
N ARG A 131 -4.50 -13.57 -12.77
CA ARG A 131 -5.80 -13.01 -13.18
C ARG A 131 -6.02 -11.55 -12.77
N GLY A 132 -4.93 -10.80 -12.60
CA GLY A 132 -4.95 -9.39 -12.19
C GLY A 132 -4.80 -9.17 -10.69
N SER A 133 -4.90 -10.20 -9.84
CA SER A 133 -4.74 -10.06 -8.39
C SER A 133 -3.40 -10.62 -7.91
N GLY A 134 -2.80 -9.99 -6.92
CA GLY A 134 -1.54 -10.40 -6.31
C GLY A 134 -1.43 -9.91 -4.87
N SER A 135 -0.43 -10.43 -4.16
CA SER A 135 -0.11 -9.99 -2.80
C SER A 135 0.90 -8.86 -2.85
N LEU A 136 0.60 -7.77 -2.15
CA LEU A 136 1.55 -6.69 -1.96
C LEU A 136 2.64 -7.14 -0.98
N LEU A 137 3.90 -6.80 -1.28
CA LEU A 137 5.07 -7.16 -0.48
C LEU A 137 5.59 -5.97 0.32
N SER A 138 5.59 -4.78 -0.29
CA SER A 138 6.03 -3.55 0.37
C SER A 138 5.45 -2.31 -0.27
N ILE A 139 5.32 -1.25 0.54
CA ILE A 139 4.96 0.10 0.13
C ILE A 139 6.09 1.04 0.54
N TYR A 140 6.53 1.90 -0.36
CA TYR A 140 7.52 2.93 -0.11
C TYR A 140 6.99 4.28 -0.61
N LEU A 141 7.04 5.30 0.24
CA LEU A 141 6.51 6.64 -0.04
C LEU A 141 7.67 7.63 -0.02
N ALA A 142 7.83 8.39 -1.10
CA ALA A 142 9.00 9.25 -1.26
C ALA A 142 8.76 10.46 -2.19
N PRO A 143 9.66 11.47 -2.14
CA PRO A 143 9.86 12.41 -3.24
C PRO A 143 10.16 11.71 -4.58
N GLY A 144 9.77 12.31 -5.70
CA GLY A 144 9.95 11.71 -7.03
C GLY A 144 11.40 11.56 -7.48
N ASP A 145 12.30 12.41 -7.00
CA ASP A 145 13.74 12.34 -7.22
C ASP A 145 14.42 11.19 -6.46
N LYS A 146 13.70 10.56 -5.50
CA LYS A 146 14.20 9.45 -4.68
C LYS A 146 13.60 8.10 -5.07
N VAL A 147 12.77 8.04 -6.10
CA VAL A 147 12.25 6.77 -6.62
C VAL A 147 13.10 6.32 -7.79
N GLU A 148 13.76 5.17 -7.65
CA GLU A 148 14.54 4.58 -8.73
C GLU A 148 13.62 4.05 -9.84
N PRO A 149 14.01 4.22 -11.12
CA PRO A 149 13.28 3.64 -12.24
C PRO A 149 13.27 2.11 -12.19
N ILE A 150 12.15 1.50 -12.58
CA ILE A 150 11.98 0.05 -12.66
C ILE A 150 12.63 -0.45 -13.96
N SER A 151 13.47 -1.49 -13.86
CA SER A 151 14.32 -2.01 -14.96
C SER A 151 13.68 -3.07 -15.86
#